data_AF-A0A945XTM9-F1
#
_entry.id   AF-A0A945XTM9-F1
#
_cell.length_a   1.000
_cell.length_b   1.000
_cell.length_c   1.000
_cell.angle_alpha   90.00
_cell.angle_beta   90.00
_cell.angle_gamma   90.00
#
_symmetry.space_group_name_H-M   'P 1'
#
loop_
_entity.id
_entity.type
_entity.pdbx_description
1 polymer ?
#
loop_
_entity_poly.entity_id
_entity_poly.type
_entity_poly.pdbx_seq_one_letter_code
_entity_poly.pdbx_strand_id
1 'polypeptide(L)'
;MDILAIITLASAAFFATNLDNLILLTTFLNRYKENKTLVYTGYILAISIAIGGSYAAGTLIDELPLEYLGYLGSIPLLLGLYGLWQLFLNQELDAIQHHSSDHRLIVPIVALSQFSISSDSMITFSIIYADTLSSIDWLITATLFTTAVLFALLASFATDNRVPGQRLDKYAPYFTPFILIYVGAYVLMNTSSDVVAG
;
A
#
# COMPACT_ATOMS: atom_id res chain seq x y z
N MET A 1 -16.48 6.70 17.96
CA MET A 1 -16.02 5.39 17.45
C MET A 1 -15.19 4.70 18.52
N ASP A 2 -15.51 3.45 18.84
CA ASP A 2 -14.69 2.65 19.72
C ASP A 2 -13.31 2.35 19.11
N ILE A 3 -12.27 2.28 19.93
CA ILE A 3 -10.88 2.00 19.50
C ILE A 3 -10.80 0.77 18.60
N LEU A 4 -11.55 -0.28 18.96
CA LEU A 4 -11.59 -1.54 18.22
C LEU A 4 -12.23 -1.37 16.83
N ALA A 5 -13.24 -0.51 16.69
CA ALA A 5 -13.84 -0.18 15.40
C ALA A 5 -12.85 0.54 14.49
N ILE A 6 -12.04 1.46 15.04
CA ILE A 6 -11.03 2.23 14.29
C ILE A 6 -9.91 1.31 13.79
N ILE A 7 -9.41 0.42 14.66
CA ILE A 7 -8.40 -0.57 14.27
C ILE A 7 -8.96 -1.48 13.17
N THR A 8 -10.21 -1.93 13.32
CA THR A 8 -10.84 -2.82 12.34
C THR A 8 -11.04 -2.10 11.00
N LEU A 9 -11.53 -0.86 11.02
CA LEU A 9 -11.73 -0.04 9.82
C LEU A 9 -10.43 0.22 9.08
N ALA A 10 -9.39 0.69 9.77
CA ALA A 10 -8.10 1.00 9.16
C ALA A 10 -7.42 -0.27 8.61
N SER A 11 -7.45 -1.38 9.38
CA SER A 11 -6.90 -2.66 8.91
C SER A 11 -7.65 -3.14 7.68
N ALA A 12 -8.99 -3.13 7.71
CA ALA A 12 -9.80 -3.60 6.62
C ALA A 12 -9.65 -2.75 5.35
N ALA A 13 -9.59 -1.43 5.49
CA ALA A 13 -9.30 -0.51 4.40
C ALA A 13 -7.93 -0.80 3.77
N PHE A 14 -6.91 -1.06 4.61
CA PHE A 14 -5.59 -1.46 4.12
C PHE A 14 -5.68 -2.78 3.35
N PHE A 15 -6.31 -3.81 3.92
CA PHE A 15 -6.49 -5.10 3.26
C PHE A 15 -7.22 -4.97 1.91
N ALA A 16 -8.28 -4.17 1.85
CA ALA A 16 -9.08 -3.95 0.66
C ALA A 16 -8.29 -3.35 -0.51
N THR A 17 -7.36 -2.45 -0.20
CA THR A 17 -6.67 -1.61 -1.19
C THR A 17 -5.24 -2.07 -1.50
N ASN A 18 -4.67 -2.99 -0.71
CA ASN A 18 -3.26 -3.38 -0.83
C ASN A 18 -3.03 -4.83 -1.31
N LEU A 19 -4.03 -5.52 -1.85
CA LEU A 19 -3.84 -6.89 -2.35
C LEU A 19 -2.91 -6.94 -3.57
N ASP A 20 -3.01 -5.98 -4.48
CA ASP A 20 -2.09 -5.89 -5.61
C ASP A 20 -0.65 -5.63 -5.13
N ASN A 21 -0.51 -4.80 -4.09
CA ASN A 21 0.78 -4.55 -3.44
C ASN A 21 1.37 -5.84 -2.82
N LEU A 22 0.53 -6.71 -2.25
CA LEU A 22 0.95 -8.02 -1.73
C LEU A 22 1.49 -8.92 -2.84
N ILE A 23 0.78 -9.02 -3.96
CA ILE A 23 1.19 -9.84 -5.12
C ILE A 23 2.50 -9.30 -5.70
N LEU A 24 2.61 -7.98 -5.87
CA LEU A 24 3.83 -7.34 -6.37
C LEU A 24 5.01 -7.56 -5.41
N LEU A 25 4.78 -7.49 -4.09
CA LEU A 25 5.79 -7.75 -3.08
C LEU A 25 6.29 -9.20 -3.14
N THR A 26 5.40 -10.19 -3.25
CA THR A 26 5.80 -11.60 -3.41
C THR A 26 6.61 -11.84 -4.68
N THR A 27 6.26 -11.14 -5.76
CA THR A 27 6.99 -11.21 -7.04
C THR A 27 8.41 -10.66 -6.89
N PHE A 28 8.56 -9.51 -6.24
CA PHE A 28 9.88 -8.93 -5.97
C PHE A 28 10.72 -9.78 -5.01
N LEU A 29 10.12 -10.34 -3.95
CA LEU A 29 10.81 -11.25 -3.03
C LEU A 29 11.28 -12.55 -3.74
N ASN A 30 10.50 -13.04 -4.70
CA ASN A 30 10.90 -14.18 -5.53
C ASN A 30 11.98 -13.81 -6.57
N ARG A 31 11.96 -12.59 -7.10
CA ARG A 31 12.94 -12.10 -8.07
C ARG A 31 14.29 -11.81 -7.41
N TYR A 32 14.28 -11.23 -6.21
CA TYR A 32 15.47 -10.78 -5.48
C TYR A 32 15.69 -11.59 -4.19
N LYS A 33 15.74 -12.92 -4.30
CA LYS A 33 15.83 -13.84 -3.13
C LYS A 33 17.06 -13.61 -2.25
N GLU A 34 18.19 -13.26 -2.84
CA GLU A 34 19.43 -12.95 -2.13
C GLU A 34 19.41 -11.55 -1.48
N ASN A 35 18.42 -10.71 -1.84
CA ASN A 35 18.35 -9.29 -1.50
C ASN A 35 17.00 -8.88 -0.92
N LYS A 36 16.34 -9.79 -0.18
CA LYS A 36 15.01 -9.54 0.42
C LYS A 36 14.98 -8.26 1.26
N THR A 37 16.05 -7.93 1.97
CA THR A 37 16.15 -6.70 2.76
C THR A 37 15.94 -5.44 1.91
N LEU A 38 16.54 -5.38 0.72
CA LEU A 38 16.39 -4.23 -0.19
C LEU A 38 14.95 -4.13 -0.73
N VAL A 39 14.30 -5.28 -0.94
CA VAL A 39 12.88 -5.33 -1.32
C VAL A 39 11.98 -4.80 -0.19
N TYR A 40 12.22 -5.24 1.06
CA TYR A 40 11.45 -4.72 2.20
C TYR A 40 11.68 -3.22 2.43
N THR A 41 12.90 -2.73 2.25
CA THR A 41 13.19 -1.29 2.33
C THR A 41 12.39 -0.52 1.27
N GLY A 42 12.35 -0.99 0.03
CA GLY A 42 11.55 -0.36 -1.02
C GLY A 42 10.05 -0.36 -0.71
N TYR A 43 9.53 -1.48 -0.21
CA TYR A 43 8.13 -1.60 0.20
C TYR A 43 7.76 -0.67 1.36
N ILE A 44 8.57 -0.64 2.43
CA ILE A 44 8.34 0.25 3.57
C ILE A 44 8.40 1.71 3.13
N LEU A 45 9.33 2.07 2.23
CA LEU A 45 9.42 3.41 1.69
C LEU A 45 8.15 3.81 0.93
N ALA A 46 7.64 2.93 0.05
CA ALA A 46 6.39 3.17 -0.67
C ALA A 46 5.19 3.35 0.27
N ILE A 47 5.01 2.46 1.25
CA ILE A 47 3.92 2.55 2.23
C ILE A 47 4.05 3.80 3.08
N SER A 48 5.27 4.18 3.48
CA SER A 48 5.49 5.39 4.28
C SER A 48 5.11 6.65 3.50
N ILE A 49 5.46 6.72 2.22
CA ILE A 49 5.05 7.84 1.34
C ILE A 49 3.53 7.84 1.16
N ALA A 50 2.92 6.67 0.94
CA ALA A 50 1.47 6.57 0.78
C ALA A 50 0.73 7.03 2.05
N ILE A 51 1.09 6.50 3.22
CA ILE A 51 0.47 6.89 4.51
C ILE A 51 0.71 8.37 4.80
N GLY A 52 1.94 8.86 4.63
CA GLY A 52 2.28 10.27 4.87
C GLY A 52 1.54 11.23 3.94
N GLY A 53 1.45 10.89 2.65
CA GLY A 53 0.67 11.64 1.67
C GLY A 53 -0.83 11.58 1.97
N SER A 54 -1.32 10.44 2.47
CA SER A 54 -2.72 10.28 2.85
C SER A 54 -3.10 11.14 4.06
N TYR A 55 -2.24 11.16 5.09
CA TYR A 55 -2.39 12.00 6.27
C TYR A 55 -2.38 13.48 5.87
N ALA A 56 -1.40 13.92 5.08
CA ALA A 56 -1.33 15.30 4.60
C ALA A 56 -2.58 15.69 3.82
N ALA A 57 -3.04 14.85 2.90
CA ALA A 57 -4.27 15.09 2.15
C ALA A 57 -5.50 15.10 3.07
N GLY A 58 -5.60 14.19 4.04
CA GLY A 58 -6.66 14.13 5.04
C GLY A 58 -6.78 15.43 5.85
N THR A 59 -5.65 15.96 6.33
CA THR A 59 -5.62 17.21 7.10
C THR A 59 -5.87 18.46 6.25
N LEU A 60 -5.55 18.41 4.97
CA LEU A 60 -5.70 19.55 4.05
C LEU A 60 -7.10 19.63 3.43
N ILE A 61 -7.93 18.58 3.51
CA ILE A 61 -9.30 18.57 2.94
C ILE A 61 -10.18 19.67 3.55
N ASP A 62 -9.99 20.02 4.82
CA ASP A 62 -10.75 21.10 5.48
C ASP A 62 -10.29 22.51 5.08
N GLU A 63 -9.07 22.64 4.54
CA GLU A 63 -8.44 23.94 4.23
C GLU A 63 -8.29 24.21 2.72
N LEU A 64 -8.54 23.22 1.85
CA LEU A 64 -8.29 23.34 0.41
C LEU A 64 -9.57 23.69 -0.39
N PRO A 65 -9.53 24.77 -1.20
CA PRO A 65 -10.48 24.95 -2.29
C PRO A 65 -10.38 23.75 -3.26
N LEU A 66 -11.51 23.15 -3.63
CA LEU A 66 -11.64 21.98 -4.52
C LEU A 66 -10.85 22.06 -5.84
N GLU A 67 -10.47 23.27 -6.26
CA GLU A 67 -9.69 23.58 -7.48
C GLU A 67 -8.24 23.06 -7.46
N TYR A 68 -7.65 22.80 -6.28
CA TYR A 68 -6.24 22.39 -6.17
C TYR A 68 -5.99 20.88 -6.06
N LEU A 69 -7.05 20.09 -5.94
CA LEU A 69 -6.95 18.64 -5.75
C LEU A 69 -6.31 17.92 -6.95
N GLY A 70 -6.43 18.47 -8.17
CA GLY A 70 -5.82 17.95 -9.38
C GLY A 70 -4.28 18.02 -9.41
N TYR A 71 -3.66 18.94 -8.66
CA TYR A 71 -2.20 19.11 -8.64
C TYR A 71 -1.48 18.04 -7.81
N LEU A 72 -2.18 17.33 -6.93
CA LEU A 72 -1.59 16.20 -6.19
C LEU A 72 -1.15 15.06 -7.12
N GLY A 73 -1.82 14.89 -8.26
CA GLY A 73 -1.41 13.93 -9.30
C GLY A 73 -0.07 14.26 -9.98
N SER A 74 0.44 15.49 -9.83
CA SER A 74 1.75 15.86 -10.38
C SER A 74 2.90 15.18 -9.66
N ILE A 75 2.78 14.89 -8.35
CA ILE A 75 3.80 14.19 -7.56
C ILE A 75 4.03 12.76 -8.07
N PRO A 76 3.01 11.87 -8.16
CA PRO A 76 3.17 10.54 -8.73
C PRO A 76 3.59 10.60 -10.21
N LEU A 77 3.14 11.59 -10.98
CA LEU A 77 3.55 11.75 -12.37
C LEU A 77 5.04 12.10 -12.50
N LEU A 78 5.56 13.02 -11.70
CA LEU A 78 6.99 13.38 -11.68
C LEU A 78 7.86 12.20 -11.21
N LEU A 79 7.39 11.43 -10.23
CA LEU A 79 8.09 10.23 -9.75
C LEU A 79 8.09 9.11 -10.81
N GLY A 80 6.97 8.90 -11.51
CA GLY A 80 6.88 7.96 -12.63
C GLY A 80 7.79 8.36 -13.79
N LEU A 81 7.83 9.66 -14.14
CA LEU A 81 8.74 10.19 -15.15
C LEU A 81 10.21 10.07 -14.74
N TYR A 82 10.54 10.29 -13.48
CA TYR A 82 11.90 10.09 -12.97
C TYR A 82 12.30 8.60 -13.03
N GLY A 83 11.40 7.68 -12.70
CA GLY A 83 11.62 6.24 -12.86
C GLY A 83 11.86 5.85 -14.32
N LEU A 84 11.04 6.37 -15.24
CA LEU A 84 11.23 6.19 -16.69
C LEU A 84 12.57 6.76 -17.16
N TRP A 85 12.94 7.96 -16.69
CA TRP A 85 14.21 8.59 -17.03
C TRP A 85 15.40 7.74 -16.57
N GLN A 86 15.36 7.16 -15.37
CA GLN A 86 16.41 6.24 -14.90
C GLN A 86 16.49 4.95 -15.72
N LEU A 87 15.35 4.42 -16.17
CA LEU A 87 15.31 3.27 -17.07
C LEU A 87 15.97 3.58 -18.42
N PHE A 88 15.72 4.77 -18.99
CA PHE A 88 16.34 5.19 -20.24
C PHE A 88 17.83 5.52 -20.10
N LEU A 89 18.26 6.11 -18.98
CA LEU A 89 19.67 6.44 -18.74
C LEU A 89 20.55 5.19 -18.55
N ASN A 90 19.95 4.08 -18.12
CA ASN A 90 20.64 2.79 -17.94
C ASN A 90 20.52 1.85 -19.16
N GLN A 91 19.87 2.26 -20.26
CA GLN A 91 19.70 1.42 -21.46
C GLN A 91 20.89 1.46 -22.44
N GLU A 92 21.86 2.37 -22.31
CA GLU A 92 23.04 2.42 -23.20
C GLU A 92 24.17 1.43 -22.85
N LEU A 93 24.01 0.57 -21.83
CA LEU A 93 25.03 -0.41 -21.40
C LEU A 93 24.56 -1.88 -21.50
N ASP A 94 23.55 -2.16 -22.33
CA ASP A 94 22.91 -3.48 -22.43
C ASP A 94 23.26 -4.25 -23.72
N ALA A 95 24.52 -4.20 -24.15
CA ALA A 95 25.01 -5.03 -25.27
C ALA A 95 26.02 -6.12 -24.86
N ILE A 96 26.50 -6.17 -23.61
CA ILE A 96 27.51 -7.17 -23.21
C ILE A 96 27.24 -7.65 -21.77
N GLN A 97 26.90 -8.94 -21.68
CA GLN A 97 27.07 -9.86 -20.54
C GLN A 97 26.13 -9.73 -19.33
N HIS A 98 25.39 -10.83 -19.07
CA HIS A 98 24.93 -11.33 -17.77
C HIS A 98 24.95 -10.31 -16.60
N HIS A 99 23.97 -9.40 -16.57
CA HIS A 99 23.93 -8.38 -15.53
C HIS A 99 23.35 -8.91 -14.23
N SER A 100 24.26 -9.10 -13.26
CA SER A 100 23.98 -8.87 -11.85
C SER A 100 23.07 -7.65 -11.69
N SER A 101 21.88 -7.82 -11.10
CA SER A 101 21.05 -6.66 -10.75
C SER A 101 21.88 -5.74 -9.86
N ASP A 102 22.15 -4.50 -10.29
CA ASP A 102 22.78 -3.52 -9.41
C ASP A 102 21.88 -3.36 -8.19
N HIS A 103 22.41 -3.74 -7.04
CA HIS A 103 21.69 -3.78 -5.77
C HIS A 103 21.17 -2.38 -5.42
N ARG A 104 21.83 -1.34 -5.92
CA ARG A 104 21.46 0.07 -5.74
C ARG A 104 20.10 0.42 -6.36
N LEU A 105 19.67 -0.31 -7.38
CA LEU A 105 18.42 -0.04 -8.09
C LEU A 105 17.22 -0.83 -7.53
N ILE A 106 17.45 -1.84 -6.69
CA ILE A 106 16.38 -2.68 -6.16
C ILE A 106 15.38 -1.85 -5.33
N VAL A 107 15.88 -1.03 -4.41
CA VAL A 107 15.04 -0.18 -3.55
C VAL A 107 14.17 0.79 -4.37
N PRO A 108 14.72 1.64 -5.27
CA PRO A 108 13.89 2.58 -6.03
C PRO A 108 12.93 1.86 -6.98
N ILE A 109 13.32 0.75 -7.61
CA ILE A 109 12.40 -0.03 -8.47
C ILE A 109 11.20 -0.54 -7.66
N VAL A 110 11.44 -1.16 -6.51
CA VAL A 110 10.37 -1.71 -5.67
C VAL A 110 9.49 -0.59 -5.13
N ALA A 111 10.09 0.49 -4.62
CA ALA A 111 9.37 1.61 -4.04
C ALA A 111 8.46 2.31 -5.07
N LEU A 112 9.00 2.66 -6.23
CA LEU A 112 8.24 3.33 -7.29
C LEU A 112 7.12 2.44 -7.82
N SER A 113 7.38 1.14 -8.02
CA SER A 113 6.37 0.21 -8.52
C SER A 113 5.21 0.06 -7.53
N GLN A 114 5.49 -0.10 -6.24
CA GLN A 114 4.47 -0.22 -5.19
C GLN A 114 3.70 1.09 -5.01
N PHE A 115 4.40 2.21 -4.99
CA PHE A 115 3.76 3.52 -4.86
C PHE A 115 2.81 3.81 -6.03
N SER A 116 3.19 3.44 -7.25
CA SER A 116 2.37 3.66 -8.46
C SER A 116 1.02 2.96 -8.42
N ILE A 117 0.90 1.84 -7.70
CA ILE A 117 -0.35 1.06 -7.56
C ILE A 117 -1.16 1.49 -6.32
N SER A 118 -0.56 2.29 -5.42
CA SER A 118 -1.16 2.63 -4.12
C SER A 118 -2.15 3.81 -4.16
N SER A 119 -2.64 4.23 -5.33
CA SER A 119 -3.57 5.36 -5.45
C SER A 119 -4.84 5.17 -4.62
N ASP A 120 -5.41 3.96 -4.67
CA ASP A 120 -6.69 3.64 -4.05
C ASP A 120 -6.54 3.57 -2.53
N SER A 121 -5.40 3.04 -2.07
CA SER A 121 -4.98 3.09 -0.67
C SER A 121 -4.89 4.53 -0.18
N MET A 122 -4.25 5.42 -0.95
CA MET A 122 -4.05 6.80 -0.55
C MET A 122 -5.37 7.55 -0.39
N ILE A 123 -6.26 7.44 -1.38
CA ILE A 123 -7.59 8.07 -1.34
C ILE A 123 -8.37 7.55 -0.12
N THR A 124 -8.37 6.22 0.08
CA THR A 124 -9.13 5.60 1.18
C THR A 124 -8.59 6.04 2.54
N PHE A 125 -7.27 6.05 2.74
CA PHE A 125 -6.67 6.47 4.00
C PHE A 125 -6.88 7.97 4.26
N SER A 126 -6.83 8.82 3.23
CA SER A 126 -7.14 10.24 3.36
C SER A 126 -8.55 10.48 3.87
N ILE A 127 -9.54 9.73 3.37
CA ILE A 127 -10.93 9.82 3.85
C ILE A 127 -11.00 9.42 5.33
N ILE A 128 -10.30 8.34 5.72
CA ILE A 128 -10.24 7.91 7.13
C ILE A 128 -9.65 9.02 8.00
N TYR A 129 -8.53 9.64 7.60
CA TYR A 129 -7.93 10.74 8.37
C TYR A 129 -8.82 11.98 8.43
N ALA A 130 -9.53 12.32 7.35
CA ALA A 130 -10.43 13.46 7.31
C ALA A 130 -11.68 13.27 8.19
N ASP A 131 -12.15 12.02 8.35
CA ASP A 131 -13.34 11.69 9.16
C ASP A 131 -13.02 11.46 10.65
N THR A 132 -11.75 11.56 11.05
CA THR A 132 -11.29 11.29 12.42
C THR A 132 -10.70 12.49 13.14
N LEU A 133 -10.79 12.48 14.47
CA LEU A 133 -10.18 13.50 15.32
C LEU A 133 -8.65 13.36 15.32
N SER A 134 -7.92 14.48 15.29
CA SER A 134 -6.45 14.48 15.24
C SER A 134 -5.77 13.75 16.41
N SER A 135 -6.45 13.60 17.56
CA SER A 135 -5.96 12.82 18.70
C SER A 135 -5.91 11.30 18.45
N ILE A 136 -6.54 10.82 17.37
CA ILE A 136 -6.65 9.41 16.99
C ILE A 136 -5.73 9.07 15.81
N ASP A 137 -5.25 10.04 15.04
CA ASP A 137 -4.43 9.84 13.84
C ASP A 137 -3.19 8.97 14.09
N TRP A 138 -2.57 9.07 15.27
CA TRP A 138 -1.44 8.22 15.63
C TRP A 138 -1.82 6.73 15.69
N LEU A 139 -3.03 6.41 16.16
CA LEU A 139 -3.55 5.04 16.25
C LEU A 139 -3.87 4.48 14.86
N ILE A 140 -4.44 5.31 13.98
CA ILE A 140 -4.69 4.96 12.58
C ILE A 140 -3.37 4.67 11.89
N THR A 141 -2.40 5.59 12.01
CA THR A 141 -1.06 5.43 11.46
C THR A 141 -0.38 4.16 11.95
N ALA A 142 -0.41 3.91 13.27
CA ALA A 142 0.16 2.71 13.87
C ALA A 142 -0.51 1.43 13.36
N THR A 143 -1.83 1.45 13.18
CA THR A 143 -2.59 0.32 12.63
C THR A 143 -2.23 0.05 11.17
N LEU A 144 -2.11 1.08 10.34
CA LEU A 144 -1.72 0.94 8.93
C LEU A 144 -0.30 0.36 8.81
N PHE A 145 0.66 0.86 9.60
CA PHE A 145 2.02 0.29 9.61
C PHE A 145 2.05 -1.15 10.15
N THR A 146 1.29 -1.45 11.20
CA THR A 146 1.19 -2.81 11.73
C THR A 146 0.65 -3.76 10.68
N THR A 147 -0.41 -3.36 9.97
CA THR A 147 -1.00 -4.15 8.89
C THR A 147 -0.03 -4.30 7.72
N ALA A 148 0.73 -3.25 7.38
CA ALA A 148 1.77 -3.32 6.35
C ALA A 148 2.88 -4.33 6.70
N VAL A 149 3.28 -4.43 7.97
CA VAL A 149 4.23 -5.44 8.45
C VAL A 149 3.63 -6.84 8.35
N LEU A 150 2.34 -7.02 8.72
CA LEU A 150 1.65 -8.30 8.54
C LEU A 150 1.62 -8.71 7.06
N PHE A 151 1.39 -7.78 6.15
CA PHE A 151 1.47 -8.02 4.70
C PHE A 151 2.86 -8.45 4.24
N ALA A 152 3.92 -7.82 4.76
CA ALA A 152 5.28 -8.23 4.46
C ALA A 152 5.56 -9.67 4.92
N LEU A 153 5.09 -10.04 6.11
CA LEU A 153 5.18 -11.41 6.65
C LEU A 153 4.39 -12.41 5.81
N LEU A 154 3.16 -12.07 5.40
CA LEU A 154 2.34 -12.89 4.51
C LEU A 154 3.05 -13.10 3.17
N ALA A 155 3.67 -12.06 2.61
CA ALA A 155 4.44 -12.15 1.38
C ALA A 155 5.69 -13.05 1.56
N SER A 156 6.39 -12.95 2.70
CA SER A 156 7.51 -13.85 3.02
C SER A 156 7.04 -15.30 3.05
N PHE A 157 5.96 -15.58 3.77
CA PHE A 157 5.40 -16.92 3.92
C PHE A 157 4.97 -17.51 2.57
N ALA A 158 4.32 -16.71 1.73
CA ALA A 158 3.93 -17.12 0.38
C ALA A 158 5.15 -17.45 -0.51
N THR A 159 6.24 -16.69 -0.33
CA THR A 159 7.50 -16.88 -1.08
C THR A 159 8.25 -18.14 -0.63
N ASP A 160 8.34 -18.39 0.67
CA ASP A 160 9.15 -19.47 1.24
C ASP A 160 8.48 -20.85 1.08
N ASN A 161 7.14 -20.92 1.08
CA ASN A 161 6.40 -22.18 0.87
C ASN A 161 6.32 -22.66 -0.58
N ARG A 162 7.10 -22.08 -1.52
CA ARG A 162 7.06 -22.40 -2.96
C ARG A 162 5.63 -22.46 -3.51
N VAL A 163 4.75 -21.58 -3.06
CA VAL A 163 3.47 -21.40 -3.75
C VAL A 163 3.84 -20.82 -5.11
N PRO A 164 3.59 -21.53 -6.24
CA PRO A 164 3.88 -20.95 -7.55
C PRO A 164 3.05 -19.68 -7.65
N GLY A 165 3.64 -18.53 -7.98
CA GLY A 165 2.92 -17.25 -8.07
C GLY A 165 1.61 -17.34 -8.86
N GLN A 166 1.57 -18.23 -9.87
CA GLN A 166 0.38 -18.59 -10.66
C GLN A 166 -0.83 -19.12 -9.87
N ARG A 167 -0.64 -19.66 -8.66
CA ARG A 167 -1.74 -20.13 -7.81
C ARG A 167 -2.30 -19.01 -6.92
N LEU A 168 -1.47 -18.06 -6.51
CA LEU A 168 -1.95 -16.92 -5.71
C LEU A 168 -2.84 -16.01 -6.58
N ASP A 169 -2.47 -15.77 -7.84
CA ASP A 169 -3.28 -15.05 -8.84
C ASP A 169 -4.66 -15.69 -9.06
N LYS A 170 -4.77 -17.01 -8.87
CA LYS A 170 -6.01 -17.75 -9.13
C LYS A 170 -7.00 -17.71 -7.97
N TYR A 171 -6.52 -17.55 -6.73
CA TYR A 171 -7.37 -17.56 -5.53
C TYR A 171 -7.51 -16.19 -4.88
N ALA A 172 -6.54 -15.28 -5.02
CA ALA A 172 -6.62 -13.92 -4.47
C ALA A 172 -7.91 -13.19 -4.89
N PRO A 173 -8.34 -13.18 -6.18
CA PRO A 173 -9.59 -12.54 -6.59
C PRO A 173 -10.85 -13.15 -5.97
N TYR A 174 -10.77 -14.39 -5.49
CA TYR A 174 -11.88 -15.08 -4.82
C TYR A 174 -11.94 -14.74 -3.34
N PHE A 175 -10.80 -14.52 -2.67
CA PHE A 175 -10.76 -14.16 -1.25
C PHE A 175 -11.08 -12.68 -1.00
N THR A 176 -10.69 -11.77 -1.92
CA THR A 176 -10.96 -10.33 -1.82
C THR A 176 -12.43 -9.99 -1.55
N PRO A 177 -13.41 -10.43 -2.36
CA PRO A 177 -14.81 -10.11 -2.13
C PRO A 177 -15.35 -10.71 -0.83
N PHE A 178 -14.88 -11.89 -0.42
CA PHE A 178 -15.31 -12.48 0.86
C PHE A 178 -14.80 -11.70 2.07
N ILE A 179 -13.55 -11.22 2.03
CA ILE A 179 -12.99 -10.37 3.09
C ILE A 179 -13.75 -9.03 3.12
N LEU A 180 -14.01 -8.42 1.95
CA LEU A 180 -14.79 -7.19 1.84
C LEU A 180 -16.24 -7.34 2.33
N ILE A 181 -16.91 -8.46 2.01
CA ILE A 181 -18.26 -8.75 2.48
C ILE A 181 -18.28 -8.97 3.99
N TYR A 182 -17.33 -9.73 4.53
CA TYR A 182 -17.24 -9.97 5.97
C TYR A 182 -16.99 -8.67 6.75
N VAL A 183 -16.05 -7.85 6.27
CA VAL A 183 -15.77 -6.52 6.83
C VAL A 183 -17.01 -5.62 6.73
N GLY A 184 -17.62 -5.52 5.55
CA GLY A 184 -18.80 -4.68 5.34
C GLY A 184 -19.96 -5.08 6.23
N ALA A 185 -20.18 -6.38 6.40
CA ALA A 185 -21.18 -6.91 7.33
C ALA A 185 -20.83 -6.56 8.79
N TYR A 186 -19.57 -6.69 9.20
CA TYR A 186 -19.12 -6.32 10.54
C TYR A 186 -19.31 -4.83 10.85
N VAL A 187 -18.98 -3.96 9.89
CA VAL A 187 -19.20 -2.51 10.02
C VAL A 187 -20.69 -2.20 10.13
N LEU A 188 -21.54 -2.77 9.27
CA LEU A 188 -22.99 -2.56 9.31
C LEU A 188 -23.61 -3.00 10.65
N MET A 189 -23.15 -4.12 11.20
CA MET A 189 -23.62 -4.62 12.50
C MET A 189 -23.23 -3.68 13.63
N ASN A 190 -22.01 -3.15 13.64
CA ASN A 190 -21.58 -2.18 14.67
C ASN A 190 -22.20 -0.79 14.49
N THR A 191 -22.42 -0.33 13.27
CA THR A 191 -23.16 0.93 13.02
C THR A 191 -24.60 0.84 13.52
N SER A 192 -25.24 -0.32 13.38
CA SER A 192 -26.61 -0.50 13.89
C SER A 192 -26.70 -0.52 15.42
N SER A 193 -25.66 -0.99 16.13
CA SER A 193 -25.63 -0.93 17.59
C SER A 193 -25.39 0.47 18.15
N ASP A 194 -24.61 1.30 17.46
CA ASP A 194 -24.33 2.68 17.90
C ASP A 194 -25.53 3.62 17.72
N VAL A 195 -26.40 3.37 16.73
CA VAL A 195 -27.61 4.18 16.47
C VAL A 195 -28.76 3.85 17.42
N VAL A 196 -28.80 2.65 18.01
CA VAL A 196 -29.89 2.23 18.92
C VAL A 196 -29.58 2.58 20.39
N ALA A 197 -28.34 2.93 20.70
CA ALA A 197 -27.88 3.29 22.05
C ALA A 197 -27.80 4.81 22.33
N GLY A 198 -28.14 5.66 21.34
CA GLY A 198 -28.27 7.12 21.48
C GLY A 198 -29.72 7.57 21.52
#